data_AF-A0A8K0Q7N4-F1
#
_entry.id   AF-A0A8K0Q7N4-F1
#
_cell.length_a   1.000
_cell.length_b   1.000
_cell.length_c   1.000
_cell.angle_alpha   90.00
_cell.angle_beta   90.00
_cell.angle_gamma   90.00
#
_symmetry.space_group_name_H-M   'P 1'
#
loop_
_entity.id
_entity.type
_entity.pdbx_description
1 polymer ?
#
loop_
_entity_poly.entity_id
_entity_poly.type
_entity_poly.pdbx_seq_one_letter_code
_entity_poly.pdbx_strand_id
1 'polypeptide(L)'
;MKSTSLFSAVLLGATVASSSILSRDSGPSSSSKEPEDPIILLSKDESFHFELLFTLGNTIFEAGDVNDALAAAKDIKAGNFTSWLETFHALAEYTKKQAEDADNAYDPLNVREAWFAASSYYRQADFYNHANWTDPRINSFWLEQRAAFDKALAALPVPGERIQIPTDNFTIEAIWYTAAADGVKRPTLVIGNGYDAGQEDSYHSFVVPALARGWNVMTYEGPGQPTVRRNDDIGFIPDWEKVLTPVIDELMNRKGCFVDEDRLVLVGVSMGGYLAARAAAFEPRIKALILNGGVWDVYEGYAGQLTPDLKELLAAGKQEEFDEAALPLLDSPQVPTTVRWGLGHGLWCFKQHSPYLWLESLKQYTLKDVVEKINVPVLVVDSEFEGFFAGQPEVVKDALGDKATYKFFNGTAGYHVQVGAGQEWNRYQFAWLNKTLG
;
A
#
# COMPACT_ATOMS: atom_id res chain seq x y z
N MET A 1 22.97 -32.96 -35.68
CA MET A 1 21.64 -33.55 -35.94
C MET A 1 21.36 -34.66 -34.94
N LYS A 2 20.77 -34.32 -33.79
CA LYS A 2 20.06 -35.25 -32.90
C LYS A 2 18.95 -34.46 -32.20
N SER A 3 17.76 -34.55 -32.78
CA SER A 3 16.45 -34.66 -32.13
C SER A 3 16.19 -33.84 -30.85
N THR A 4 15.72 -32.61 -31.02
CA THR A 4 14.90 -31.85 -30.05
C THR A 4 13.53 -32.53 -29.86
N SER A 5 13.23 -32.95 -28.64
CA SER A 5 11.89 -33.38 -28.22
C SER A 5 11.13 -32.16 -27.71
N LEU A 6 10.12 -31.72 -28.45
CA LEU A 6 9.16 -30.71 -27.99
C LEU A 6 8.32 -31.30 -26.85
N PHE A 7 8.39 -30.68 -25.66
CA PHE A 7 7.34 -30.82 -24.66
C PHE A 7 6.21 -29.87 -25.03
N SER A 8 5.14 -30.43 -25.60
CA SER A 8 3.84 -29.78 -25.68
C SER A 8 3.18 -29.89 -24.31
N ALA A 9 3.17 -28.80 -23.54
CA ALA A 9 2.31 -28.67 -22.37
C ALA A 9 1.19 -27.68 -22.71
N VAL A 10 0.00 -28.23 -22.91
CA VAL A 10 -1.26 -27.49 -22.86
C VAL A 10 -1.48 -27.12 -21.40
N LEU A 11 -1.26 -25.87 -21.02
CA LEU A 11 -1.74 -25.36 -19.73
C LEU A 11 -3.14 -24.79 -19.90
N LEU A 12 -4.08 -25.37 -19.14
CA LEU A 12 -5.38 -24.77 -18.88
C LEU A 12 -5.16 -23.39 -18.26
N GLY A 13 -5.85 -22.38 -18.80
CA GLY A 13 -6.00 -21.09 -18.13
C GLY A 13 -6.66 -21.30 -16.78
N ALA A 14 -5.89 -21.12 -15.72
CA ALA A 14 -6.43 -20.92 -14.38
C ALA A 14 -6.85 -19.44 -14.30
N THR A 15 -8.15 -19.20 -14.37
CA THR A 15 -8.76 -18.05 -13.70
C THR A 15 -8.33 -18.12 -12.23
N VAL A 16 -7.55 -17.14 -11.77
CA VAL A 16 -7.26 -16.98 -10.34
C VAL A 16 -8.51 -16.41 -9.70
N ALA A 17 -9.50 -17.28 -9.45
CA ALA A 17 -10.45 -17.04 -8.40
C ALA A 17 -9.70 -17.27 -7.09
N SER A 18 -9.53 -16.22 -6.29
CA SER A 18 -9.11 -16.31 -4.90
C SER A 18 -10.17 -17.11 -4.13
N SER A 19 -10.00 -18.42 -4.08
CA SER A 19 -10.81 -19.31 -3.24
C SER A 19 -9.89 -20.24 -2.45
N SER A 20 -9.30 -19.72 -1.38
CA SER A 20 -8.74 -20.56 -0.30
C SER A 20 -9.89 -21.01 0.60
N ILE A 21 -10.55 -22.11 0.23
CA ILE A 21 -11.58 -22.75 1.07
C ILE A 21 -10.86 -23.56 2.15
N LEU A 22 -10.83 -23.04 3.38
CA LEU A 22 -10.75 -23.89 4.57
C LEU A 22 -12.09 -24.62 4.72
N SER A 23 -12.00 -25.94 4.84
CA SER A 23 -13.11 -26.89 4.87
C SER A 23 -14.24 -26.48 5.83
N ARG A 24 -15.46 -26.35 5.29
CA ARG A 24 -16.70 -26.44 6.08
C ARG A 24 -17.46 -27.69 5.67
N ASP A 25 -17.88 -28.44 6.69
CA ASP A 25 -18.51 -29.74 6.62
C ASP A 25 -19.80 -29.77 5.78
N SER A 26 -20.07 -30.96 5.24
CA SER A 26 -20.98 -31.31 4.15
C SER A 26 -22.49 -31.08 4.39
N GLY A 27 -23.14 -30.42 3.42
CA GLY A 27 -24.59 -30.47 3.16
C GLY A 27 -24.86 -30.33 1.64
N PRO A 28 -25.97 -30.86 1.09
CA PRO A 28 -26.04 -31.16 -0.34
C PRO A 28 -26.26 -29.92 -1.20
N SER A 29 -25.30 -29.67 -2.10
CA SER A 29 -25.50 -29.19 -3.48
C SER A 29 -26.48 -28.02 -3.69
N SER A 30 -26.06 -26.80 -3.34
CA SER A 30 -26.45 -25.62 -4.11
C SER A 30 -25.28 -25.23 -5.02
N SER A 31 -25.57 -24.93 -6.29
CA SER A 31 -24.59 -24.39 -7.22
C SER A 31 -24.05 -23.07 -6.65
N SER A 32 -22.86 -23.09 -6.05
CA SER A 32 -22.17 -21.88 -5.60
C SER A 32 -21.76 -21.09 -6.83
N LYS A 33 -22.64 -20.17 -7.27
CA LYS A 33 -22.20 -19.08 -8.14
C LYS A 33 -21.12 -18.34 -7.36
N GLU A 34 -19.96 -18.14 -7.98
CA GLU A 34 -18.98 -17.20 -7.46
C GLU A 34 -19.70 -15.87 -7.16
N PRO A 35 -19.39 -15.23 -6.03
CA PRO A 35 -19.99 -13.94 -5.72
C PRO A 35 -19.70 -12.99 -6.88
N GLU A 36 -20.77 -12.47 -7.47
CA GLU A 36 -20.69 -11.45 -8.51
C GLU A 36 -20.00 -10.23 -7.91
N ASP A 37 -19.06 -9.63 -8.66
CA ASP A 37 -18.34 -8.44 -8.21
C ASP A 37 -19.35 -7.34 -7.81
N PRO A 38 -19.20 -6.72 -6.62
CA PRO A 38 -20.22 -5.81 -6.09
C PRO A 38 -20.29 -4.48 -6.84
N ILE A 39 -19.38 -4.22 -7.79
CA ILE A 39 -19.25 -2.96 -8.51
C ILE A 39 -19.02 -3.16 -10.02
N ILE A 40 -19.00 -2.05 -10.75
CA ILE A 40 -18.66 -2.04 -12.17
C ILE A 40 -17.14 -2.10 -12.32
N LEU A 41 -16.67 -3.09 -13.08
CA LEU A 41 -15.25 -3.22 -13.41
C LEU A 41 -14.79 -2.11 -14.36
N LEU A 42 -13.73 -1.40 -13.96
CA LEU A 42 -13.06 -0.37 -14.76
C LEU A 42 -12.06 -0.95 -15.77
N SER A 43 -11.66 -2.21 -15.60
CA SER A 43 -10.77 -2.95 -16.50
C SER A 43 -11.13 -4.44 -16.48
N LYS A 44 -10.80 -5.15 -17.54
CA LYS A 44 -10.87 -6.62 -17.59
C LYS A 44 -9.66 -7.30 -16.94
N ASP A 45 -8.60 -6.53 -16.69
CA ASP A 45 -7.45 -6.96 -15.90
C ASP A 45 -7.68 -6.55 -14.44
N GLU A 46 -7.69 -7.53 -13.54
CA GLU A 46 -8.06 -7.34 -12.12
C GLU A 46 -7.12 -6.38 -11.38
N SER A 47 -5.82 -6.45 -11.65
CA SER A 47 -4.84 -5.55 -11.04
C SER A 47 -5.08 -4.11 -11.50
N PHE A 48 -5.29 -3.92 -12.80
CA PHE A 48 -5.57 -2.59 -13.35
C PHE A 48 -6.91 -2.07 -12.83
N HIS A 49 -7.92 -2.94 -12.67
CA HIS A 49 -9.19 -2.55 -12.08
C HIS A 49 -8.97 -2.04 -10.65
N PHE A 50 -8.26 -2.80 -9.83
CA PHE A 50 -7.94 -2.46 -8.45
C PHE A 50 -7.20 -1.11 -8.34
N GLU A 51 -6.18 -0.87 -9.16
CA GLU A 51 -5.44 0.39 -9.16
C GLU A 51 -6.25 1.58 -9.72
N LEU A 52 -7.15 1.33 -10.67
CA LEU A 52 -8.10 2.37 -11.12
C LEU A 52 -9.09 2.72 -10.01
N LEU A 53 -9.45 1.79 -9.13
CA LEU A 53 -10.26 2.08 -7.94
C LEU A 53 -9.52 2.95 -6.93
N PHE A 54 -8.20 2.83 -6.78
CA PHE A 54 -7.43 3.79 -5.96
C PHE A 54 -7.54 5.19 -6.52
N THR A 55 -7.34 5.32 -7.84
CA THR A 55 -7.43 6.61 -8.55
C THR A 55 -8.82 7.22 -8.39
N LEU A 56 -9.87 6.44 -8.69
CA LEU A 56 -11.26 6.90 -8.61
C LEU A 56 -11.72 7.13 -7.16
N GLY A 57 -11.36 6.24 -6.24
CA GLY A 57 -11.79 6.29 -4.85
C GLY A 57 -11.20 7.48 -4.09
N ASN A 58 -9.99 7.90 -4.46
CA ASN A 58 -9.31 9.02 -3.82
C ASN A 58 -9.72 10.39 -4.39
N THR A 59 -10.53 10.47 -5.46
CA THR A 59 -11.07 11.75 -5.98
C THR A 59 -11.86 12.51 -4.92
N ILE A 60 -12.53 11.78 -4.02
CA ILE A 60 -13.30 12.34 -2.90
C ILE A 60 -12.42 13.11 -1.90
N PHE A 61 -11.10 12.92 -1.98
CA PHE A 61 -10.09 13.52 -1.11
C PHE A 61 -8.96 14.16 -1.94
N GLU A 62 -9.30 14.84 -3.03
CA GLU A 62 -8.42 15.75 -3.78
C GLU A 62 -7.37 15.07 -4.68
N ALA A 63 -7.44 13.75 -4.92
CA ALA A 63 -6.50 13.04 -5.81
C ALA A 63 -6.79 13.20 -7.32
N GLY A 64 -7.71 14.09 -7.69
CA GLY A 64 -8.12 14.34 -9.07
C GLY A 64 -9.61 14.09 -9.33
N ASP A 65 -9.97 13.95 -10.61
CA ASP A 65 -11.37 13.93 -11.06
C ASP A 65 -11.86 12.53 -11.46
N VAL A 66 -13.18 12.33 -11.31
CA VAL A 66 -13.87 11.09 -11.71
C VAL A 66 -13.72 10.85 -13.21
N ASN A 67 -13.91 11.87 -14.04
CA ASN A 67 -13.83 11.72 -15.50
C ASN A 67 -12.41 11.41 -15.97
N ASP A 68 -11.39 11.91 -15.29
CA ASP A 68 -10.00 11.61 -15.59
C ASP A 68 -9.70 10.13 -15.32
N ALA A 69 -10.15 9.60 -14.17
CA ALA A 69 -10.04 8.17 -13.86
C ALA A 69 -10.80 7.30 -14.87
N LEU A 70 -12.02 7.69 -15.27
CA LEU A 70 -12.82 6.95 -16.25
C LEU A 70 -12.24 7.03 -17.67
N ALA A 71 -11.65 8.16 -18.05
CA ALA A 71 -10.98 8.33 -19.33
C ALA A 71 -9.71 7.47 -19.38
N ALA A 72 -8.90 7.48 -18.32
CA ALA A 72 -7.74 6.60 -18.19
C ALA A 72 -8.14 5.12 -18.30
N ALA A 73 -9.18 4.71 -17.56
CA ALA A 73 -9.71 3.35 -17.61
C ALA A 73 -10.11 2.91 -19.03
N LYS A 74 -10.70 3.82 -19.81
CA LYS A 74 -11.12 3.55 -21.19
C LYS A 74 -9.94 3.37 -22.14
N ASP A 75 -8.87 4.16 -21.98
CA ASP A 75 -7.76 4.22 -22.94
C ASP A 75 -6.65 3.20 -22.63
N ILE A 76 -6.56 2.75 -21.36
CA ILE A 76 -5.61 1.73 -20.92
C ILE A 76 -5.99 0.36 -21.49
N LYS A 77 -5.00 -0.33 -22.07
CA LYS A 77 -5.16 -1.71 -22.56
C LYS A 77 -4.91 -2.68 -21.41
N ALA A 78 -5.91 -3.50 -21.10
CA ALA A 78 -5.82 -4.52 -20.04
C ALA A 78 -4.51 -5.33 -20.12
N GLY A 79 -3.78 -5.40 -19.00
CA GLY A 79 -2.52 -6.13 -18.84
C GLY A 79 -1.27 -5.49 -19.47
N ASN A 80 -1.39 -4.35 -20.15
CA ASN A 80 -0.29 -3.67 -20.83
C ASN A 80 0.28 -2.51 -20.00
N PHE A 81 1.44 -2.73 -19.37
CA PHE A 81 2.09 -1.78 -18.46
C PHE A 81 2.50 -0.48 -19.16
N THR A 82 2.92 -0.57 -20.43
CA THR A 82 3.26 0.61 -21.23
C THR A 82 2.06 1.52 -21.43
N SER A 83 0.89 0.96 -21.77
CA SER A 83 -0.33 1.77 -21.95
C SER A 83 -0.80 2.42 -20.66
N TRP A 84 -0.63 1.74 -19.51
CA TRP A 84 -0.87 2.33 -18.20
C TRP A 84 0.04 3.53 -17.95
N LEU A 85 1.35 3.31 -18.04
CA LEU A 85 2.37 4.32 -17.83
C LEU A 85 2.16 5.54 -18.73
N GLU A 86 1.99 5.33 -20.04
CA GLU A 86 1.83 6.40 -21.02
C GLU A 86 0.54 7.19 -20.80
N THR A 87 -0.56 6.52 -20.44
CA THR A 87 -1.86 7.18 -20.20
C THR A 87 -1.80 8.06 -18.96
N PHE A 88 -1.31 7.52 -17.83
CA PHE A 88 -1.22 8.30 -16.60
C PHE A 88 -0.16 9.40 -16.67
N HIS A 89 0.95 9.18 -17.38
CA HIS A 89 1.94 10.24 -17.61
C HIS A 89 1.34 11.37 -18.46
N ALA A 90 0.63 11.06 -19.54
CA ALA A 90 -0.03 12.07 -20.36
C ALA A 90 -1.09 12.86 -19.57
N LEU A 91 -1.84 12.17 -18.71
CA LEU A 91 -2.80 12.78 -17.79
C LEU A 91 -2.09 13.69 -16.78
N ALA A 92 -1.01 13.24 -16.15
CA ALA A 92 -0.22 14.04 -15.21
C ALA A 92 0.33 15.32 -15.87
N GLU A 93 0.90 15.22 -17.06
CA GLU A 93 1.40 16.37 -17.83
C GLU A 93 0.29 17.34 -18.22
N TYR A 94 -0.91 16.83 -18.53
CA TYR A 94 -2.07 17.66 -18.83
C TYR A 94 -2.55 18.42 -17.59
N THR A 95 -2.70 17.74 -16.45
CA THR A 95 -3.12 18.34 -15.18
C THR A 95 -2.07 19.31 -14.64
N LYS A 96 -0.78 18.98 -14.77
CA LYS A 96 0.32 19.90 -14.43
C LYS A 96 0.22 21.23 -15.17
N LYS A 97 -0.10 21.22 -16.47
CA LYS A 97 -0.29 22.46 -17.24
C LYS A 97 -1.46 23.30 -16.71
N GLN A 98 -2.53 22.66 -16.23
CA GLN A 98 -3.64 23.38 -15.59
C GLN A 98 -3.22 23.97 -14.24
N ALA A 99 -2.40 23.23 -13.47
CA ALA A 99 -1.88 23.66 -12.18
C ALA A 99 -0.85 24.81 -12.31
N GLU A 100 -0.16 24.91 -13.45
CA GLU A 100 0.76 25.99 -13.79
C GLU A 100 0.07 27.20 -14.45
N ASP A 101 -1.22 27.09 -14.78
CA ASP A 101 -1.96 28.17 -15.41
C ASP A 101 -2.11 29.37 -14.45
N ALA A 102 -1.55 30.50 -14.86
CA ALA A 102 -1.57 31.73 -14.09
C ALA A 102 -2.99 32.25 -13.86
N ASP A 103 -3.94 31.93 -14.74
CA ASP A 103 -5.34 32.33 -14.58
C ASP A 103 -6.02 31.56 -13.43
N ASN A 104 -5.54 30.34 -13.11
CA ASN A 104 -6.01 29.54 -11.99
C ASN A 104 -5.29 29.85 -10.67
N ALA A 105 -4.11 30.49 -10.74
CA ALA A 105 -3.22 30.68 -9.59
C ALA A 105 -3.72 31.69 -8.52
N TYR A 106 -4.81 32.41 -8.79
CA TYR A 106 -5.40 33.37 -7.84
C TYR A 106 -6.30 32.72 -6.78
N ASP A 107 -6.65 31.44 -6.93
CA ASP A 107 -7.40 30.67 -5.93
C ASP A 107 -6.51 29.56 -5.35
N PRO A 108 -6.17 29.60 -4.04
CA PRO A 108 -5.35 28.57 -3.42
C PRO A 108 -5.99 27.18 -3.48
N LEU A 109 -7.32 27.07 -3.56
CA LEU A 109 -7.99 25.77 -3.72
C LEU A 109 -7.72 25.17 -5.10
N ASN A 110 -7.81 25.97 -6.17
CA ASN A 110 -7.49 25.53 -7.53
C ASN A 110 -6.03 25.03 -7.62
N VAL A 111 -5.10 25.81 -7.05
CA VAL A 111 -3.68 25.46 -7.02
C VAL A 111 -3.50 24.13 -6.29
N ARG A 112 -4.02 24.02 -5.07
CA ARG A 112 -3.92 22.82 -4.23
C ARG A 112 -4.45 21.56 -4.93
N GLU A 113 -5.68 21.62 -5.43
CA GLU A 113 -6.37 20.45 -6.00
C GLU A 113 -5.71 19.99 -7.30
N ALA A 114 -5.34 20.92 -8.19
CA ALA A 114 -4.67 20.58 -9.43
C ALA A 114 -3.26 19.99 -9.18
N TRP A 115 -2.52 20.51 -8.20
CA TRP A 115 -1.20 19.95 -7.85
C TRP A 115 -1.28 18.59 -7.15
N PHE A 116 -2.28 18.37 -6.29
CA PHE A 116 -2.51 17.03 -5.72
C PHE A 116 -2.88 16.02 -6.80
N ALA A 117 -3.80 16.36 -7.70
CA ALA A 117 -4.17 15.51 -8.82
C ALA A 117 -2.97 15.17 -9.73
N ALA A 118 -2.17 16.18 -10.11
CA ALA A 118 -0.96 15.96 -10.90
C ALA A 118 0.03 15.01 -10.20
N SER A 119 0.23 15.19 -8.88
CA SER A 119 1.04 14.26 -8.07
C SER A 119 0.50 12.83 -8.14
N SER A 120 -0.81 12.64 -7.88
CA SER A 120 -1.45 11.31 -7.93
C SER A 120 -1.32 10.66 -9.31
N TYR A 121 -1.38 11.42 -10.40
CA TYR A 121 -1.23 10.87 -11.75
C TYR A 121 0.22 10.50 -12.11
N TYR A 122 1.22 11.28 -11.68
CA TYR A 122 2.62 10.84 -11.80
C TYR A 122 2.90 9.59 -10.97
N ARG A 123 2.32 9.50 -9.77
CA ARG A 123 2.38 8.31 -8.91
C ARG A 123 1.81 7.07 -9.61
N GLN A 124 0.69 7.21 -10.33
CA GLN A 124 0.12 6.11 -11.10
C GLN A 124 0.94 5.76 -12.33
N ALA A 125 1.54 6.74 -13.02
CA ALA A 125 2.39 6.49 -14.19
C ALA A 125 3.58 5.57 -13.87
N ASP A 126 4.13 5.68 -12.66
CA ASP A 126 5.28 4.90 -12.20
C ASP A 126 4.94 3.48 -11.70
N PHE A 127 3.70 3.22 -11.25
CA PHE A 127 3.34 2.04 -10.47
C PHE A 127 3.79 0.69 -11.06
N TYR A 128 3.59 0.48 -12.36
CA TYR A 128 3.95 -0.75 -13.08
C TYR A 128 5.35 -0.71 -13.74
N ASN A 129 6.21 0.25 -13.40
CA ASN A 129 7.49 0.49 -14.09
C ASN A 129 8.74 -0.13 -13.43
N HIS A 130 8.56 -0.90 -12.35
CA HIS A 130 9.68 -1.35 -11.50
C HIS A 130 10.44 -2.60 -11.95
N ALA A 131 9.98 -3.31 -13.00
CA ALA A 131 10.65 -4.52 -13.48
C ALA A 131 12.01 -4.24 -14.16
N ASN A 132 12.16 -3.06 -14.80
CA ASN A 132 13.43 -2.63 -15.39
C ASN A 132 14.03 -1.47 -14.58
N TRP A 133 14.94 -1.78 -13.67
CA TRP A 133 15.50 -0.79 -12.73
C TRP A 133 16.33 0.30 -13.41
N THR A 134 16.74 0.09 -14.67
CA THR A 134 17.51 1.08 -15.44
C THR A 134 16.62 2.09 -16.14
N ASP A 135 15.29 1.92 -16.09
CA ASP A 135 14.37 2.85 -16.71
C ASP A 135 14.42 4.21 -15.98
N PRO A 136 14.85 5.30 -16.67
CA PRO A 136 14.99 6.60 -16.02
C PRO A 136 13.65 7.17 -15.54
N ARG A 137 12.53 6.68 -16.08
CA ARG A 137 11.19 7.14 -15.74
C ARG A 137 10.81 6.80 -14.29
N ILE A 138 11.39 5.74 -13.71
CA ILE A 138 11.20 5.38 -12.30
C ILE A 138 11.55 6.54 -11.36
N ASN A 139 12.64 7.25 -11.67
CA ASN A 139 13.09 8.37 -10.85
C ASN A 139 12.50 9.70 -11.34
N SER A 140 12.37 9.92 -12.65
CA SER A 140 11.84 11.20 -13.14
C SER A 140 10.37 11.40 -12.76
N PHE A 141 9.52 10.37 -12.84
CA PHE A 141 8.13 10.49 -12.44
C PHE A 141 7.97 10.67 -10.93
N TRP A 142 8.80 9.99 -10.13
CA TRP A 142 8.82 10.19 -8.68
C TRP A 142 9.21 11.63 -8.29
N LEU A 143 10.21 12.21 -8.97
CA LEU A 143 10.61 13.60 -8.72
C LEU A 143 9.50 14.60 -9.07
N GLU A 144 8.81 14.40 -10.21
CA GLU A 144 7.67 15.22 -10.59
C GLU A 144 6.48 15.05 -9.64
N GLN A 145 6.20 13.81 -9.22
CA GLN A 145 5.21 13.50 -8.21
C GLN A 145 5.48 14.27 -6.90
N ARG A 146 6.69 14.15 -6.34
CA ARG A 146 7.06 14.85 -5.09
C ARG A 146 7.00 16.37 -5.24
N ALA A 147 7.49 16.92 -6.35
CA ALA A 147 7.46 18.35 -6.60
C ALA A 147 6.03 18.89 -6.72
N ALA A 148 5.14 18.13 -7.39
CA ALA A 148 3.72 18.45 -7.46
C ALA A 148 3.07 18.40 -6.07
N PHE A 149 3.33 17.34 -5.30
CA PHE A 149 2.81 17.19 -3.95
C PHE A 149 3.27 18.35 -3.03
N ASP A 150 4.52 18.79 -3.14
CA ASP A 150 5.06 19.89 -2.32
C ASP A 150 4.38 21.23 -2.62
N LYS A 151 4.06 21.49 -3.89
CA LYS A 151 3.27 22.67 -4.28
C LYS A 151 1.86 22.60 -3.69
N ALA A 152 1.24 21.42 -3.68
CA ALA A 152 -0.08 21.22 -3.08
C ALA A 152 -0.03 21.37 -1.54
N LEU A 153 0.98 20.81 -0.87
CA LEU A 153 1.20 20.96 0.56
C LEU A 153 1.31 22.43 0.98
N ALA A 154 2.06 23.23 0.22
CA ALA A 154 2.24 24.66 0.49
C ALA A 154 0.94 25.47 0.36
N ALA A 155 -0.01 24.97 -0.45
CA ALA A 155 -1.32 25.60 -0.67
C ALA A 155 -2.38 25.19 0.35
N LEU A 156 -2.06 24.29 1.30
CA LEU A 156 -2.99 23.93 2.37
C LEU A 156 -3.26 25.11 3.32
N PRO A 157 -4.47 25.19 3.92
CA PRO A 157 -4.78 26.23 4.91
C PRO A 157 -3.79 26.26 6.10
N VAL A 158 -3.34 25.08 6.52
CA VAL A 158 -2.14 24.92 7.33
C VAL A 158 -1.15 24.08 6.52
N PRO A 159 -0.08 24.67 6.00
CA PRO A 159 0.90 23.94 5.20
C PRO A 159 1.45 22.71 5.93
N GLY A 160 1.53 21.59 5.20
CA GLY A 160 2.22 20.40 5.69
C GLY A 160 3.74 20.63 5.74
N GLU A 161 4.42 19.94 6.66
CA GLU A 161 5.87 20.08 6.84
C GLU A 161 6.57 18.76 6.54
N ARG A 162 7.42 18.73 5.50
CA ARG A 162 8.36 17.63 5.28
C ARG A 162 9.43 17.62 6.36
N ILE A 163 9.72 16.45 6.88
CA ILE A 163 10.71 16.20 7.91
C ILE A 163 11.60 15.05 7.44
N GLN A 164 12.91 15.29 7.42
CA GLN A 164 13.91 14.25 7.20
C GLN A 164 14.52 13.86 8.55
N ILE A 165 14.57 12.57 8.83
CA ILE A 165 15.07 12.01 10.09
C ILE A 165 16.25 11.09 9.76
N PRO A 166 17.48 11.58 9.86
CA PRO A 166 18.67 10.76 9.60
C PRO A 166 18.79 9.63 10.63
N THR A 167 19.08 8.44 10.14
CA THR A 167 19.54 7.30 10.94
C THR A 167 20.99 6.95 10.57
N ASP A 168 21.54 5.88 11.12
CA ASP A 168 22.92 5.46 10.80
C ASP A 168 23.10 5.07 9.32
N ASN A 169 22.05 4.53 8.67
CA ASN A 169 22.19 3.89 7.33
C ASN A 169 21.22 4.43 6.26
N PHE A 170 20.19 5.17 6.66
CA PHE A 170 19.17 5.71 5.75
C PHE A 170 18.51 6.95 6.36
N THR A 171 17.81 7.73 5.55
CA THR A 171 17.03 8.87 6.01
C THR A 171 15.56 8.53 5.91
N ILE A 172 14.86 8.56 7.05
CA ILE A 172 13.41 8.42 7.07
C ILE A 172 12.82 9.73 6.56
N GLU A 173 11.83 9.61 5.68
CA GLU A 173 11.09 10.75 5.16
C GLU A 173 9.73 10.77 5.85
N ALA A 174 9.33 11.92 6.36
CA ALA A 174 8.05 12.09 7.04
C ALA A 174 7.36 13.39 6.63
N ILE A 175 6.04 13.45 6.81
CA ILE A 175 5.26 14.68 6.61
C ILE A 175 4.33 14.87 7.80
N TRP A 176 4.43 16.04 8.43
CA TRP A 176 3.54 16.48 9.49
C TRP A 176 2.36 17.28 8.93
N TYR A 177 1.17 16.93 9.42
CA TYR A 177 -0.09 17.60 9.14
C TYR A 177 -0.81 17.91 10.45
N THR A 178 -1.43 19.09 10.53
CA THR A 178 -2.24 19.46 11.69
C THR A 178 -3.55 20.10 11.27
N ALA A 179 -4.62 19.81 12.01
CA ALA A 179 -5.95 20.34 11.72
C ALA A 179 -6.03 21.86 11.93
N ALA A 180 -5.23 22.41 12.85
CA ALA A 180 -5.12 23.85 13.06
C ALA A 180 -3.84 24.24 13.79
N ALA A 181 -3.30 25.43 13.48
CA ALA A 181 -2.13 26.01 14.13
C ALA A 181 -2.53 26.93 15.32
N ASP A 182 -3.28 26.39 16.28
CA ASP A 182 -3.86 27.14 17.41
C ASP A 182 -3.26 26.78 18.78
N GLY A 183 -2.21 25.94 18.81
CA GLY A 183 -1.54 25.53 20.05
C GLY A 183 -2.28 24.47 20.88
N VAL A 184 -3.38 23.92 20.37
CA VAL A 184 -4.15 22.88 21.09
C VAL A 184 -3.54 21.50 20.85
N LYS A 185 -3.36 20.73 21.93
CA LYS A 185 -2.99 19.31 21.86
C LYS A 185 -4.12 18.50 21.24
N ARG A 186 -3.81 17.69 20.24
CA ARG A 186 -4.77 16.88 19.48
C ARG A 186 -4.38 15.41 19.44
N PRO A 187 -5.38 14.51 19.34
CA PRO A 187 -5.10 13.13 19.03
C PRO A 187 -4.37 13.03 17.68
N THR A 188 -3.43 12.10 17.56
CA THR A 188 -2.48 12.07 16.44
C THR A 188 -2.41 10.67 15.83
N LEU A 189 -2.57 10.58 14.52
CA LEU A 189 -2.29 9.36 13.75
C LEU A 189 -0.83 9.38 13.27
N VAL A 190 -0.15 8.26 13.37
CA VAL A 190 1.16 8.01 12.75
C VAL A 190 0.95 6.89 11.74
N ILE A 191 1.19 7.15 10.45
CA ILE A 191 0.74 6.28 9.37
C ILE A 191 1.93 5.79 8.55
N GLY A 192 2.07 4.46 8.47
CA GLY A 192 3.04 3.79 7.62
C GLY A 192 2.35 2.89 6.59
N ASN A 193 2.81 2.97 5.35
CA ASN A 193 2.30 2.13 4.26
C ASN A 193 3.02 0.78 4.17
N GLY A 194 2.56 -0.04 3.23
CA GLY A 194 3.11 -1.36 2.96
C GLY A 194 4.03 -1.40 1.76
N TYR A 195 3.78 -2.38 0.90
CA TYR A 195 4.68 -2.91 -0.13
C TYR A 195 5.13 -1.87 -1.16
N ASP A 196 4.22 -1.02 -1.61
CA ASP A 196 4.41 -0.15 -2.78
C ASP A 196 4.17 1.35 -2.52
N ALA A 197 3.33 1.68 -1.54
CA ALA A 197 2.82 3.04 -1.39
C ALA A 197 3.80 3.98 -0.69
N GLY A 198 3.91 5.20 -1.22
CA GLY A 198 4.64 6.30 -0.60
C GLY A 198 3.78 7.01 0.42
N GLN A 199 4.37 7.81 1.30
CA GLN A 199 3.62 8.51 2.34
C GLN A 199 2.58 9.50 1.79
N GLU A 200 2.82 10.04 0.59
CA GLU A 200 1.90 10.92 -0.13
C GLU A 200 0.57 10.23 -0.45
N ASP A 201 0.57 8.90 -0.70
CA ASP A 201 -0.66 8.13 -0.96
C ASP A 201 -1.62 8.18 0.24
N SER A 202 -1.08 8.22 1.48
CA SER A 202 -1.88 8.29 2.70
C SER A 202 -2.60 9.62 2.87
N TYR A 203 -2.19 10.67 2.15
CA TYR A 203 -2.82 11.99 2.27
C TYR A 203 -4.31 11.92 1.97
N HIS A 204 -4.65 11.33 0.83
CA HIS A 204 -6.01 11.26 0.35
C HIS A 204 -6.87 10.35 1.23
N SER A 205 -6.44 9.11 1.48
CA SER A 205 -7.30 8.13 2.14
C SER A 205 -7.38 8.28 3.67
N PHE A 206 -6.39 8.93 4.30
CA PHE A 206 -6.29 9.04 5.76
C PHE A 206 -6.10 10.47 6.29
N VAL A 207 -5.22 11.28 5.70
CA VAL A 207 -4.90 12.61 6.24
C VAL A 207 -6.11 13.54 6.14
N VAL A 208 -6.66 13.73 4.94
CA VAL A 208 -7.83 14.60 4.72
C VAL A 208 -8.98 14.29 5.70
N PRO A 209 -9.46 13.05 5.83
CA PRO A 209 -10.52 12.73 6.78
C PRO A 209 -10.11 12.85 8.26
N ALA A 210 -8.83 12.66 8.61
CA ALA A 210 -8.32 12.87 9.97
C ALA A 210 -8.33 14.35 10.35
N LEU A 211 -7.79 15.21 9.48
CA LEU A 211 -7.75 16.66 9.69
C LEU A 211 -9.16 17.23 9.86
N ALA A 212 -10.11 16.78 9.03
CA ALA A 212 -11.52 17.17 9.12
C ALA A 212 -12.19 16.78 10.46
N ARG A 213 -11.60 15.84 11.21
CA ARG A 213 -12.07 15.39 12.54
C ARG A 213 -11.24 15.97 13.69
N GLY A 214 -10.32 16.89 13.41
CA GLY A 214 -9.48 17.54 14.42
C GLY A 214 -8.31 16.69 14.91
N TRP A 215 -7.90 15.66 14.15
CA TRP A 215 -6.69 14.89 14.43
C TRP A 215 -5.47 15.53 13.76
N ASN A 216 -4.29 15.38 14.36
CA ASN A 216 -3.03 15.56 13.64
C ASN A 216 -2.63 14.26 12.94
N VAL A 217 -1.74 14.35 11.96
CA VAL A 217 -1.17 13.18 11.29
C VAL A 217 0.33 13.35 11.04
N MET A 218 1.09 12.29 11.27
CA MET A 218 2.45 12.13 10.75
C MET A 218 2.47 10.92 9.81
N THR A 219 2.74 11.14 8.52
CA THR A 219 3.03 10.04 7.59
C THR A 219 4.54 9.81 7.54
N TYR A 220 4.99 8.60 7.22
CA TYR A 220 6.41 8.31 7.09
C TYR A 220 6.73 7.21 6.07
N GLU A 221 7.96 7.22 5.56
CA GLU A 221 8.55 6.19 4.72
C GLU A 221 9.88 5.70 5.31
N GLY A 222 10.09 4.39 5.28
CA GLY A 222 11.34 3.72 5.66
C GLY A 222 11.98 2.94 4.50
N PRO A 223 13.02 2.14 4.79
CA PRO A 223 13.72 1.33 3.79
C PRO A 223 12.77 0.48 2.95
N GLY A 224 13.05 0.39 1.65
CA GLY A 224 12.19 -0.29 0.66
C GLY A 224 11.00 0.54 0.16
N GLN A 225 10.54 1.55 0.91
CA GLN A 225 9.46 2.42 0.46
C GLN A 225 9.94 3.48 -0.52
N PRO A 226 9.05 4.00 -1.39
CA PRO A 226 9.40 4.70 -2.63
C PRO A 226 10.52 5.74 -2.54
N THR A 227 10.46 6.68 -1.58
CA THR A 227 11.50 7.72 -1.47
C THR A 227 12.82 7.18 -0.95
N VAL A 228 12.80 6.41 0.14
CA VAL A 228 14.01 5.90 0.81
C VAL A 228 14.72 4.89 -0.09
N ARG A 229 13.96 4.02 -0.77
CA ARG A 229 14.51 3.09 -1.76
C ARG A 229 15.26 3.81 -2.88
N ARG A 230 14.75 4.95 -3.36
CA ARG A 230 15.38 5.73 -4.44
C ARG A 230 16.59 6.53 -3.98
N ASN A 231 16.49 7.17 -2.82
CA ASN A 231 17.51 8.10 -2.33
C ASN A 231 18.69 7.38 -1.67
N ASP A 232 18.40 6.38 -0.83
CA ASP A 232 19.41 5.69 -0.03
C ASP A 232 19.79 4.31 -0.59
N ASP A 233 19.14 3.89 -1.69
CA ASP A 233 19.37 2.60 -2.35
C ASP A 233 19.32 1.43 -1.36
N ILE A 234 18.32 1.41 -0.47
CA ILE A 234 18.14 0.36 0.55
C ILE A 234 16.77 -0.31 0.39
N GLY A 235 16.74 -1.63 0.52
CA GLY A 235 15.50 -2.41 0.48
C GLY A 235 14.81 -2.49 1.84
N PHE A 236 13.62 -3.10 1.87
CA PHE A 236 12.88 -3.34 3.12
C PHE A 236 13.73 -4.03 4.20
N ILE A 237 13.45 -3.66 5.45
CA ILE A 237 14.00 -4.31 6.65
C ILE A 237 12.85 -4.85 7.52
N PRO A 238 13.03 -6.00 8.21
CA PRO A 238 11.95 -6.60 9.00
C PRO A 238 11.76 -5.96 10.38
N ASP A 239 12.82 -5.39 10.96
CA ASP A 239 12.83 -4.77 12.29
C ASP A 239 12.35 -3.32 12.25
N TRP A 240 11.08 -3.15 11.91
CA TRP A 240 10.45 -1.85 11.66
C TRP A 240 10.40 -0.90 12.85
N GLU A 241 10.64 -1.38 14.08
CA GLU A 241 10.90 -0.51 15.24
C GLU A 241 12.10 0.43 15.01
N LYS A 242 13.07 0.04 14.18
CA LYS A 242 14.20 0.90 13.79
C LYS A 242 13.78 2.08 12.91
N VAL A 243 12.60 2.01 12.31
CA VAL A 243 11.99 3.10 11.54
C VAL A 243 11.05 3.90 12.44
N LEU A 244 10.10 3.22 13.10
CA LEU A 244 9.06 3.90 13.85
C LEU A 244 9.60 4.66 15.07
N THR A 245 10.50 4.07 15.87
CA THR A 245 10.95 4.72 17.10
C THR A 245 11.59 6.09 16.83
N PRO A 246 12.50 6.24 15.84
CA PRO A 246 12.97 7.56 15.41
C PRO A 246 11.88 8.52 14.93
N VAL A 247 10.84 8.03 14.24
CA VAL A 247 9.68 8.85 13.83
C VAL A 247 8.95 9.40 15.06
N ILE A 248 8.71 8.56 16.07
CA ILE A 248 8.04 9.00 17.31
C ILE A 248 8.94 9.94 18.11
N ASP A 249 10.25 9.67 18.18
CA ASP A 249 11.21 10.57 18.83
C ASP A 249 11.16 11.96 18.21
N GLU A 250 11.22 12.05 16.88
CA GLU A 250 11.19 13.33 16.19
C GLU A 250 9.83 14.03 16.27
N LEU A 251 8.73 13.26 16.19
CA LEU A 251 7.38 13.77 16.40
C LEU A 251 7.27 14.44 17.77
N MET A 252 7.70 13.75 18.83
CA MET A 252 7.62 14.28 20.18
C MET A 252 8.57 15.47 20.41
N ASN A 253 9.78 15.41 19.84
CA ASN A 253 10.76 16.49 19.92
C ASN A 253 10.27 17.78 19.23
N ARG A 254 9.78 17.68 17.99
CA ARG A 254 9.36 18.86 17.20
C ARG A 254 7.94 19.31 17.48
N LYS A 255 7.02 18.37 17.69
CA LYS A 255 5.57 18.60 17.70
C LYS A 255 4.87 18.14 18.98
N GLY A 256 5.59 17.66 20.00
CA GLY A 256 4.99 17.13 21.24
C GLY A 256 4.07 18.12 21.97
N CYS A 257 4.28 19.43 21.83
CA CYS A 257 3.38 20.45 22.38
C CYS A 257 1.99 20.50 21.70
N PHE A 258 1.84 19.92 20.51
CA PHE A 258 0.59 19.79 19.76
C PHE A 258 0.00 18.37 19.82
N VAL A 259 0.71 17.42 20.41
CA VAL A 259 0.31 16.00 20.47
C VAL A 259 -0.34 15.70 21.81
N ASP A 260 -1.51 15.08 21.75
CA ASP A 260 -2.11 14.39 22.88
C ASP A 260 -1.48 13.00 23.03
N GLU A 261 -0.65 12.85 24.04
CA GLU A 261 0.16 11.65 24.31
C GLU A 261 -0.68 10.42 24.70
N ASP A 262 -1.92 10.63 25.18
CA ASP A 262 -2.84 9.55 25.51
C ASP A 262 -3.65 9.09 24.29
N ARG A 263 -3.52 9.78 23.15
CA ARG A 263 -4.23 9.50 21.90
C ARG A 263 -3.29 9.50 20.69
N LEU A 264 -2.11 8.89 20.84
CA LEU A 264 -1.16 8.63 19.77
C LEU A 264 -1.39 7.24 19.17
N VAL A 265 -1.76 7.19 17.90
CA VAL A 265 -2.24 5.97 17.23
C VAL A 265 -1.32 5.61 16.08
N LEU A 266 -0.90 4.36 16.00
CA LEU A 266 -0.17 3.84 14.84
C LEU A 266 -1.15 3.18 13.86
N VAL A 267 -0.99 3.48 12.57
CA VAL A 267 -1.76 2.88 11.48
C VAL A 267 -0.79 2.20 10.52
N GLY A 268 -0.98 0.91 10.29
CA GLY A 268 -0.30 0.12 9.26
C GLY A 268 -1.27 -0.25 8.16
N VAL A 269 -0.90 0.00 6.90
CA VAL A 269 -1.75 -0.25 5.72
C VAL A 269 -1.13 -1.36 4.85
N SER A 270 -1.93 -2.35 4.45
CA SER A 270 -1.51 -3.50 3.66
C SER A 270 -0.38 -4.29 4.36
N MET A 271 0.74 -4.57 3.69
CA MET A 271 1.96 -5.12 4.32
C MET A 271 2.44 -4.27 5.52
N GLY A 272 2.09 -2.98 5.54
CA GLY A 272 2.30 -2.08 6.67
C GLY A 272 1.60 -2.56 7.95
N GLY A 273 0.59 -3.44 7.85
CA GLY A 273 -0.01 -4.10 9.01
C GLY A 273 1.01 -4.97 9.77
N TYR A 274 1.88 -5.72 9.08
CA TYR A 274 3.00 -6.41 9.70
C TYR A 274 3.99 -5.40 10.29
N LEU A 275 4.41 -4.41 9.50
CA LEU A 275 5.43 -3.43 9.90
C LEU A 275 5.01 -2.65 11.16
N ALA A 276 3.77 -2.17 11.18
CA ALA A 276 3.20 -1.44 12.30
C ALA A 276 3.03 -2.32 13.55
N ALA A 277 2.54 -3.56 13.39
CA ALA A 277 2.43 -4.50 14.51
C ALA A 277 3.81 -4.84 15.10
N ARG A 278 4.80 -5.12 14.23
CA ARG A 278 6.19 -5.41 14.62
C ARG A 278 6.82 -4.24 15.37
N ALA A 279 6.56 -3.00 14.96
CA ALA A 279 7.07 -1.82 15.62
C ALA A 279 6.34 -1.51 16.95
N ALA A 280 5.01 -1.64 16.99
CA ALA A 280 4.20 -1.42 18.19
C ALA A 280 4.54 -2.38 19.34
N ALA A 281 5.07 -3.57 19.03
CA ALA A 281 5.61 -4.50 20.03
C ALA A 281 6.80 -3.94 20.84
N PHE A 282 7.43 -2.85 20.38
CA PHE A 282 8.65 -2.25 20.96
C PHE A 282 8.54 -0.74 21.20
N GLU A 283 7.43 -0.10 20.82
CA GLU A 283 7.20 1.33 20.97
C GLU A 283 6.07 1.61 21.99
N PRO A 284 6.40 1.86 23.27
CA PRO A 284 5.41 1.97 24.36
C PRO A 284 4.59 3.27 24.33
N ARG A 285 4.95 4.26 23.49
CA ARG A 285 4.22 5.53 23.41
C ARG A 285 2.93 5.41 22.61
N ILE A 286 2.80 4.42 21.73
CA ILE A 286 1.55 4.16 21.00
C ILE A 286 0.45 3.74 21.98
N LYS A 287 -0.77 4.24 21.76
CA LYS A 287 -1.94 4.02 22.62
C LYS A 287 -3.03 3.18 21.96
N ALA A 288 -3.05 3.13 20.64
CA ALA A 288 -3.86 2.19 19.87
C ALA A 288 -3.20 1.88 18.53
N LEU A 289 -3.53 0.73 17.96
CA LEU A 289 -2.99 0.24 16.70
C LEU A 289 -4.13 -0.06 15.72
N ILE A 290 -4.00 0.37 14.47
CA ILE A 290 -4.89 -0.02 13.38
C ILE A 290 -4.07 -0.78 12.35
N LEU A 291 -4.49 -2.02 12.07
CA LEU A 291 -3.92 -2.87 11.03
C LEU A 291 -4.95 -2.97 9.90
N ASN A 292 -4.85 -2.05 8.92
CA ASN A 292 -5.73 -2.09 7.76
C ASN A 292 -5.13 -3.03 6.71
N GLY A 293 -5.56 -4.29 6.81
CA GLY A 293 -4.83 -5.48 6.40
C GLY A 293 -4.09 -6.07 7.61
N GLY A 294 -4.69 -7.04 8.29
CA GLY A 294 -3.99 -7.83 9.31
C GLY A 294 -3.03 -8.83 8.67
N VAL A 295 -1.71 -8.62 8.79
CA VAL A 295 -0.69 -9.49 8.18
C VAL A 295 0.07 -10.25 9.26
N TRP A 296 0.00 -11.57 9.21
CA TRP A 296 0.68 -12.48 10.13
C TRP A 296 2.08 -12.85 9.63
N ASP A 297 2.17 -13.19 8.34
CA ASP A 297 3.38 -13.70 7.71
C ASP A 297 3.44 -13.28 6.23
N VAL A 298 4.38 -12.39 5.90
CA VAL A 298 4.51 -11.85 4.53
C VAL A 298 4.97 -12.93 3.56
N TYR A 299 5.84 -13.86 3.99
CA TYR A 299 6.35 -14.93 3.12
C TYR A 299 5.20 -15.81 2.61
N GLU A 300 4.29 -16.23 3.49
CA GLU A 300 3.15 -17.08 3.10
C GLU A 300 2.23 -16.41 2.06
N GLY A 301 2.07 -15.08 2.14
CA GLY A 301 1.26 -14.32 1.17
C GLY A 301 1.80 -14.42 -0.27
N TYR A 302 3.12 -14.48 -0.45
CA TYR A 302 3.76 -14.58 -1.77
C TYR A 302 4.07 -16.03 -2.17
N ALA A 303 4.63 -16.83 -1.24
CA ALA A 303 4.95 -18.23 -1.49
C ALA A 303 3.70 -19.07 -1.77
N GLY A 304 2.55 -18.70 -1.19
CA GLY A 304 1.26 -19.34 -1.44
C GLY A 304 0.83 -19.31 -2.91
N GLN A 305 1.23 -18.27 -3.65
CA GLN A 305 0.86 -18.04 -5.06
C GLN A 305 1.75 -18.79 -6.06
N LEU A 306 2.84 -19.41 -5.61
CA LEU A 306 3.76 -20.14 -6.48
C LEU A 306 3.11 -21.40 -7.08
N THR A 307 3.49 -21.71 -8.32
CA THR A 307 3.14 -22.99 -8.96
C THR A 307 3.79 -24.17 -8.22
N PRO A 308 3.27 -25.40 -8.36
CA PRO A 308 3.86 -26.59 -7.72
C PRO A 308 5.36 -26.76 -8.03
N ASP A 309 5.76 -26.55 -9.28
CA ASP A 309 7.16 -26.69 -9.71
C ASP A 309 8.07 -25.66 -9.01
N LEU A 310 7.64 -24.40 -8.95
CA LEU A 310 8.39 -23.35 -8.23
C LEU A 310 8.46 -23.64 -6.73
N LYS A 311 7.37 -24.16 -6.13
CA LYS A 311 7.35 -24.58 -4.71
C LYS A 311 8.35 -25.70 -4.45
N GLU A 312 8.47 -26.68 -5.35
CA GLU A 312 9.45 -27.76 -5.23
C GLU A 312 10.89 -27.23 -5.31
N LEU A 313 11.18 -26.35 -6.28
CA LEU A 313 12.50 -25.73 -6.42
C LEU A 313 12.88 -24.90 -5.18
N LEU A 314 11.93 -24.10 -4.67
CA LEU A 314 12.12 -23.28 -3.46
C LEU A 314 12.40 -24.18 -2.24
N ALA A 315 11.58 -25.21 -2.02
CA ALA A 315 11.72 -26.14 -0.90
C ALA A 315 13.01 -26.97 -0.96
N ALA A 316 13.49 -27.28 -2.18
CA ALA A 316 14.73 -28.01 -2.40
C ALA A 316 15.99 -27.13 -2.27
N GLY A 317 15.85 -25.82 -2.09
CA GLY A 317 16.98 -24.88 -2.04
C GLY A 317 17.70 -24.70 -3.39
N LYS A 318 17.00 -24.96 -4.49
CA LYS A 318 17.52 -24.87 -5.86
C LYS A 318 17.44 -23.45 -6.39
N GLN A 319 18.30 -22.58 -5.86
CA GLN A 319 18.27 -21.14 -6.17
C GLN A 319 18.40 -20.86 -7.66
N GLU A 320 19.42 -21.41 -8.33
CA GLU A 320 19.69 -21.12 -9.75
C GLU A 320 18.52 -21.56 -10.64
N GLU A 321 18.01 -22.78 -10.44
CA GLU A 321 16.88 -23.28 -11.22
C GLU A 321 15.58 -22.53 -10.92
N PHE A 322 15.37 -22.09 -9.67
CA PHE A 322 14.22 -21.26 -9.30
C PHE A 322 14.28 -19.92 -10.02
N ASP A 323 15.43 -19.24 -9.99
CA ASP A 323 15.61 -17.93 -10.61
C ASP A 323 15.47 -18.01 -12.13
N GLU A 324 16.04 -19.04 -12.77
CA GLU A 324 15.89 -19.30 -14.21
C GLU A 324 14.42 -19.53 -14.62
N ALA A 325 13.63 -20.16 -13.75
CA ALA A 325 12.20 -20.40 -14.00
C ALA A 325 11.32 -19.17 -13.70
N ALA A 326 11.67 -18.37 -12.68
CA ALA A 326 10.85 -17.27 -12.19
C ALA A 326 11.08 -15.94 -12.94
N LEU A 327 12.32 -15.60 -13.31
CA LEU A 327 12.62 -14.32 -13.97
C LEU A 327 11.84 -14.10 -15.29
N PRO A 328 11.71 -15.10 -16.19
CA PRO A 328 10.94 -14.92 -17.43
C PRO A 328 9.44 -14.65 -17.21
N LEU A 329 8.91 -14.89 -16.02
CA LEU A 329 7.50 -14.63 -15.70
C LEU A 329 7.17 -13.13 -15.74
N LEU A 330 8.14 -12.26 -15.44
CA LEU A 330 7.98 -10.80 -15.45
C LEU A 330 7.45 -10.27 -16.79
N ASP A 331 7.87 -10.89 -17.89
CA ASP A 331 7.54 -10.45 -19.26
C ASP A 331 6.46 -11.33 -19.92
N SER A 332 5.99 -12.38 -19.24
CA SER A 332 5.08 -13.35 -19.83
C SER A 332 3.62 -12.85 -19.83
N PRO A 333 3.00 -12.60 -21.00
CA PRO A 333 1.61 -12.13 -21.04
C PRO A 333 0.58 -13.16 -20.55
N GLN A 334 1.01 -14.41 -20.30
CA GLN A 334 0.17 -15.47 -19.75
C GLN A 334 0.14 -15.47 -18.22
N VAL A 335 1.02 -14.71 -17.58
CA VAL A 335 1.08 -14.57 -16.12
C VAL A 335 0.19 -13.38 -15.72
N PRO A 336 -0.71 -13.56 -14.73
CA PRO A 336 -1.56 -12.48 -14.23
C PRO A 336 -0.74 -11.23 -13.89
N THR A 337 -1.29 -10.05 -14.20
CA THR A 337 -0.61 -8.78 -13.96
C THR A 337 -0.17 -8.61 -12.52
N THR A 338 -1.01 -8.97 -11.55
CA THR A 338 -0.69 -8.90 -10.11
C THR A 338 0.57 -9.69 -9.77
N VAL A 339 0.79 -10.85 -10.38
CA VAL A 339 1.98 -11.69 -10.14
C VAL A 339 3.21 -11.09 -10.79
N ARG A 340 3.11 -10.61 -12.04
CA ARG A 340 4.23 -9.96 -12.74
C ARG A 340 4.69 -8.70 -12.03
N TRP A 341 3.73 -7.84 -11.67
CA TRP A 341 3.98 -6.63 -10.90
C TRP A 341 4.52 -6.96 -9.51
N GLY A 342 3.87 -7.89 -8.80
CA GLY A 342 4.26 -8.28 -7.44
C GLY A 342 5.71 -8.75 -7.38
N LEU A 343 6.13 -9.63 -8.31
CA LEU A 343 7.52 -10.06 -8.42
C LEU A 343 8.46 -8.90 -8.81
N GLY A 344 8.14 -8.14 -9.85
CA GLY A 344 9.01 -7.08 -10.36
C GLY A 344 9.23 -5.96 -9.36
N HIS A 345 8.15 -5.51 -8.72
CA HIS A 345 8.21 -4.53 -7.64
C HIS A 345 8.90 -5.10 -6.40
N GLY A 346 8.65 -6.37 -6.03
CA GLY A 346 9.29 -7.04 -4.90
C GLY A 346 10.80 -7.10 -5.00
N LEU A 347 11.31 -7.52 -6.16
CA LEU A 347 12.73 -7.45 -6.47
C LEU A 347 13.25 -6.02 -6.24
N TRP A 348 12.56 -5.01 -6.77
CA TRP A 348 12.95 -3.61 -6.63
C TRP A 348 12.95 -3.12 -5.19
N CYS A 349 11.83 -3.22 -4.46
CA CYS A 349 11.67 -2.65 -3.12
C CYS A 349 12.41 -3.44 -2.02
N PHE A 350 12.73 -4.71 -2.24
CA PHE A 350 13.63 -5.46 -1.34
C PHE A 350 15.10 -5.41 -1.77
N LYS A 351 15.40 -4.72 -2.89
CA LYS A 351 16.74 -4.63 -3.48
C LYS A 351 17.36 -6.01 -3.73
N GLN A 352 16.60 -6.90 -4.36
CA GLN A 352 17.02 -8.25 -4.73
C GLN A 352 16.96 -8.43 -6.25
N HIS A 353 17.94 -9.14 -6.80
CA HIS A 353 17.93 -9.54 -8.22
C HIS A 353 17.58 -11.02 -8.42
N SER A 354 17.53 -11.79 -7.33
CA SER A 354 17.16 -13.21 -7.30
C SER A 354 15.76 -13.35 -6.71
N PRO A 355 14.77 -13.83 -7.48
CA PRO A 355 13.44 -14.21 -6.97
C PRO A 355 13.49 -15.16 -5.77
N TYR A 356 14.42 -16.12 -5.77
CA TYR A 356 14.63 -17.04 -4.66
C TYR A 356 15.07 -16.29 -3.40
N LEU A 357 16.13 -15.47 -3.48
CA LEU A 357 16.63 -14.71 -2.32
C LEU A 357 15.62 -13.68 -1.83
N TRP A 358 14.83 -13.09 -2.72
CA TRP A 358 13.71 -12.24 -2.36
C TRP A 358 12.72 -13.00 -1.49
N LEU A 359 12.21 -14.15 -1.95
CA LEU A 359 11.29 -14.96 -1.15
C LEU A 359 11.90 -15.43 0.18
N GLU A 360 13.16 -15.89 0.18
CA GLU A 360 13.85 -16.26 1.42
C GLU A 360 13.93 -15.08 2.40
N SER A 361 14.15 -13.86 1.91
CA SER A 361 14.20 -12.67 2.76
C SER A 361 12.87 -12.37 3.46
N LEU A 362 11.72 -12.71 2.82
CA LEU A 362 10.39 -12.49 3.37
C LEU A 362 10.11 -13.34 4.62
N LYS A 363 10.83 -14.44 4.83
CA LYS A 363 10.65 -15.31 6.03
C LYS A 363 10.93 -14.59 7.35
N GLN A 364 11.64 -13.46 7.30
CA GLN A 364 11.89 -12.62 8.47
C GLN A 364 10.69 -11.74 8.85
N TYR A 365 9.70 -11.61 7.96
CA TYR A 365 8.56 -10.71 8.09
C TYR A 365 7.34 -11.44 8.66
N THR A 366 7.46 -11.89 9.90
CA THR A 366 6.43 -12.68 10.61
C THR A 366 6.18 -12.18 12.03
N LEU A 367 4.91 -12.19 12.48
CA LEU A 367 4.52 -11.74 13.83
C LEU A 367 4.69 -12.80 14.92
N LYS A 368 5.01 -14.04 14.52
CA LYS A 368 5.07 -15.22 15.38
C LYS A 368 5.80 -14.99 16.72
N ASP A 369 6.91 -14.27 16.69
CA ASP A 369 7.78 -14.09 17.86
C ASP A 369 7.58 -12.76 18.60
N VAL A 370 6.64 -11.92 18.14
CA VAL A 370 6.49 -10.54 18.64
C VAL A 370 5.06 -10.15 19.02
N VAL A 371 4.04 -10.84 18.51
CA VAL A 371 2.63 -10.46 18.72
C VAL A 371 2.25 -10.32 20.19
N GLU A 372 2.77 -11.19 21.06
CA GLU A 372 2.52 -11.19 22.51
C GLU A 372 3.00 -9.91 23.22
N LYS A 373 3.96 -9.20 22.61
CA LYS A 373 4.51 -7.95 23.16
C LYS A 373 3.64 -6.74 22.87
N ILE A 374 2.69 -6.84 21.93
CA ILE A 374 1.74 -5.77 21.62
C ILE A 374 0.75 -5.68 22.79
N ASN A 375 0.73 -4.57 23.51
CA ASN A 375 -0.04 -4.40 24.75
C ASN A 375 -1.04 -3.22 24.70
N VAL A 376 -1.45 -2.84 23.50
CA VAL A 376 -2.44 -1.78 23.24
C VAL A 376 -3.68 -2.37 22.56
N PRO A 377 -4.84 -1.70 22.59
CA PRO A 377 -5.98 -2.06 21.77
C PRO A 377 -5.61 -2.03 20.27
N VAL A 378 -6.04 -3.06 19.54
CA VAL A 378 -5.73 -3.22 18.11
C VAL A 378 -7.04 -3.37 17.32
N LEU A 379 -7.23 -2.55 16.29
CA LEU A 379 -8.22 -2.79 15.24
C LEU A 379 -7.58 -3.64 14.14
N VAL A 380 -8.05 -4.87 13.96
CA VAL A 380 -7.63 -5.77 12.88
C VAL A 380 -8.70 -5.77 11.80
N VAL A 381 -8.34 -5.36 10.60
CA VAL A 381 -9.26 -5.23 9.47
C VAL A 381 -9.06 -6.38 8.48
N ASP A 382 -10.18 -6.94 8.02
CA ASP A 382 -10.28 -7.98 7.00
C ASP A 382 -11.33 -7.60 5.95
N SER A 383 -11.24 -8.19 4.76
CA SER A 383 -12.08 -7.82 3.62
C SER A 383 -12.48 -9.04 2.79
N GLU A 384 -13.71 -9.05 2.28
CA GLU A 384 -14.29 -10.16 1.51
C GLU A 384 -13.50 -10.54 0.25
N PHE A 385 -12.93 -9.54 -0.45
CA PHE A 385 -12.14 -9.68 -1.66
C PHE A 385 -10.65 -9.49 -1.40
N GLU A 386 -10.18 -9.84 -0.19
CA GLU A 386 -8.76 -9.85 0.15
C GLU A 386 -8.00 -10.85 -0.75
N GLY A 387 -7.15 -10.33 -1.64
CA GLY A 387 -6.40 -11.11 -2.62
C GLY A 387 -4.93 -11.38 -2.25
N PHE A 388 -4.38 -10.67 -1.27
CA PHE A 388 -2.94 -10.70 -0.97
C PHE A 388 -2.62 -11.49 0.30
N PHE A 389 -3.41 -11.28 1.36
CA PHE A 389 -3.18 -11.88 2.68
C PHE A 389 -4.44 -12.59 3.23
N ALA A 390 -5.21 -13.21 2.34
CA ALA A 390 -6.49 -13.85 2.67
C ALA A 390 -6.37 -14.78 3.90
N GLY A 391 -7.26 -14.58 4.88
CA GLY A 391 -7.32 -15.35 6.12
C GLY A 391 -6.27 -14.97 7.19
N GLN A 392 -5.20 -14.24 6.85
CA GLN A 392 -4.22 -13.80 7.86
C GLN A 392 -4.78 -12.84 8.91
N PRO A 393 -5.73 -11.92 8.61
CA PRO A 393 -6.32 -11.06 9.63
C PRO A 393 -6.99 -11.83 10.78
N GLU A 394 -7.62 -12.97 10.50
CA GLU A 394 -8.19 -13.84 11.55
C GLU A 394 -7.08 -14.42 12.46
N VAL A 395 -5.96 -14.86 11.88
CA VAL A 395 -4.80 -15.36 12.63
C VAL A 395 -4.24 -14.27 13.55
N VAL A 396 -4.09 -13.05 13.04
CA VAL A 396 -3.59 -11.90 13.84
C VAL A 396 -4.55 -11.60 14.99
N LYS A 397 -5.85 -11.54 14.73
CA LYS A 397 -6.87 -11.31 15.76
C LYS A 397 -6.83 -12.39 16.83
N ASP A 398 -6.80 -13.66 16.45
CA ASP A 398 -6.80 -14.76 17.41
C ASP A 398 -5.51 -14.78 18.26
N ALA A 399 -4.36 -14.43 17.68
CA ALA A 399 -3.10 -14.28 18.41
C ALA A 399 -3.07 -13.09 19.38
N LEU A 400 -3.78 -12.00 19.07
CA LEU A 400 -3.90 -10.82 19.94
C LEU A 400 -4.92 -11.01 21.08
N GLY A 401 -5.86 -11.96 20.94
CA GLY A 401 -6.90 -12.24 21.93
C GLY A 401 -7.77 -11.02 22.24
N ASP A 402 -7.99 -10.75 23.52
CA ASP A 402 -8.87 -9.67 24.00
C ASP A 402 -8.42 -8.24 23.60
N LYS A 403 -7.19 -8.09 23.10
CA LYS A 403 -6.66 -6.82 22.60
C LYS A 403 -7.23 -6.47 21.23
N ALA A 404 -7.73 -7.46 20.47
CA ALA A 404 -8.20 -7.26 19.11
C ALA A 404 -9.69 -6.91 19.04
N THR A 405 -9.99 -5.81 18.35
CA THR A 405 -11.28 -5.60 17.70
C THR A 405 -11.18 -6.06 16.25
N TYR A 406 -12.00 -7.03 15.86
CA TYR A 406 -12.03 -7.52 14.48
C TYR A 406 -13.10 -6.80 13.66
N LYS A 407 -12.73 -6.34 12.46
CA LYS A 407 -13.69 -5.76 11.51
C LYS A 407 -13.53 -6.40 10.13
N PHE A 408 -14.55 -7.17 9.74
CA PHE A 408 -14.73 -7.65 8.38
C PHE A 408 -15.55 -6.63 7.55
N PHE A 409 -15.03 -6.22 6.41
CA PHE A 409 -15.74 -5.44 5.39
C PHE A 409 -16.15 -6.34 4.23
N ASN A 410 -17.36 -6.13 3.70
CA ASN A 410 -17.95 -6.90 2.62
C ASN A 410 -18.62 -5.98 1.60
N GLY A 411 -19.08 -6.55 0.48
CA GLY A 411 -19.69 -5.79 -0.61
C GLY A 411 -18.77 -4.71 -1.14
N THR A 412 -19.27 -3.49 -1.37
CA THR A 412 -18.49 -2.42 -1.99
C THR A 412 -17.28 -1.95 -1.20
N ALA A 413 -17.21 -2.25 0.11
CA ALA A 413 -16.04 -1.99 0.95
C ALA A 413 -15.15 -3.23 1.14
N GLY A 414 -15.46 -4.34 0.48
CA GLY A 414 -14.79 -5.63 0.66
C GLY A 414 -13.44 -5.77 -0.02
N TYR A 415 -12.94 -4.77 -0.75
CA TYR A 415 -11.60 -4.85 -1.35
C TYR A 415 -10.50 -4.62 -0.33
N HIS A 416 -9.30 -5.13 -0.65
CA HIS A 416 -8.08 -4.89 0.12
C HIS A 416 -7.96 -3.40 0.50
N VAL A 417 -7.70 -3.14 1.78
CA VAL A 417 -7.61 -1.81 2.40
C VAL A 417 -8.80 -0.86 2.13
N GLN A 418 -9.97 -1.41 1.84
CA GLN A 418 -11.22 -0.69 1.54
C GLN A 418 -11.06 0.33 0.40
N VAL A 419 -10.22 0.02 -0.60
CA VAL A 419 -10.07 0.85 -1.80
C VAL A 419 -11.44 1.10 -2.45
N GLY A 420 -11.67 2.32 -2.92
CA GLY A 420 -12.96 2.74 -3.47
C GLY A 420 -14.07 3.01 -2.44
N ALA A 421 -13.90 2.59 -1.17
CA ALA A 421 -14.88 2.74 -0.09
C ALA A 421 -14.39 3.64 1.06
N GLY A 422 -13.55 4.62 0.74
CA GLY A 422 -12.88 5.48 1.72
C GLY A 422 -13.80 6.12 2.76
N GLN A 423 -15.03 6.51 2.41
CA GLN A 423 -15.97 7.05 3.39
C GLN A 423 -16.44 6.02 4.42
N GLU A 424 -16.72 4.78 4.01
CA GLU A 424 -17.15 3.74 4.93
C GLU A 424 -16.04 3.34 5.89
N TRP A 425 -14.84 3.13 5.33
CA TRP A 425 -13.63 2.94 6.10
C TRP A 425 -13.44 4.04 7.16
N ASN A 426 -13.48 5.30 6.72
CA ASN A 426 -13.30 6.46 7.59
C ASN A 426 -14.39 6.60 8.66
N ARG A 427 -15.66 6.28 8.35
CA ARG A 427 -16.71 6.25 9.38
C ARG A 427 -16.39 5.24 10.47
N TYR A 428 -15.94 4.04 10.10
CA TYR A 428 -15.69 2.97 11.05
C TYR A 428 -14.44 3.23 11.90
N GLN A 429 -13.29 3.54 11.28
CA GLN A 429 -12.02 3.69 12.02
C GLN A 429 -12.11 4.79 13.08
N PHE A 430 -12.72 5.93 12.76
CA PHE A 430 -12.84 7.04 13.72
C PHE A 430 -13.90 6.77 14.79
N ALA A 431 -14.96 6.02 14.47
CA ALA A 431 -15.91 5.55 15.49
C ALA A 431 -15.22 4.60 16.48
N TRP A 432 -14.36 3.71 16.00
CA TRP A 432 -13.56 2.83 16.84
C TRP A 432 -12.57 3.62 17.70
N LEU A 433 -11.81 4.55 17.12
CA LEU A 433 -10.87 5.38 17.86
C LEU A 433 -11.53 6.19 18.97
N ASN A 434 -12.65 6.84 18.68
CA ASN A 434 -13.40 7.60 19.69
C ASN A 434 -13.97 6.71 20.80
N LYS A 435 -14.37 5.48 20.50
CA LYS A 435 -14.85 4.53 21.52
C LYS A 435 -13.70 4.03 22.40
N THR A 436 -12.52 3.83 21.81
CA THR A 436 -11.37 3.19 22.48
C THR A 436 -10.54 4.19 23.29
N LEU A 437 -10.43 5.43 22.83
CA LEU A 437 -9.53 6.45 23.39
C LEU A 437 -10.25 7.74 23.86
N GLY A 438 -11.56 7.87 23.61
CA GLY A 438 -12.33 9.08 23.86
C GLY A 438 -13.07 9.13 25.18
#